data_AF-A0A6B3EUV7-F1
#
_entry.id   AF-A0A6B3EUV7-F1
#
_cell.length_a   1.000
_cell.length_b   1.000
_cell.length_c   1.000
_cell.angle_alpha   90.00
_cell.angle_beta   90.00
_cell.angle_gamma   90.00
#
_symmetry.space_group_name_H-M   'P 1'
#
loop_
_entity.id
_entity.type
_entity.pdbx_description
1 polymer ?
#
loop_
_entity_poly.entity_id
_entity_poly.type
_entity_poly.pdbx_seq_one_letter_code
_entity_poly.pdbx_strand_id
1 'polypeptide(L)'
;VVPGLRIAAPRDASELRAQLREAVAVDDAPTLVRFPKETVGADLPALRREGGLDVLAEDAGEAEEADVLFVSVGVMAPVCLAAAALLRERGIRSTVVDPRWVKPVDPALAPLAARHRVVAVVEDNSRTSGVGAAVSVALADAEVDVPVRHFGIPEQFLPHAKRGELLADLGL
;
A
#
# COMPACT_ATOMS: atom_id res chain seq x y z
N VAL A 1 8.37 -5.81 18.58
CA VAL A 1 6.93 -5.61 18.27
C VAL A 1 6.33 -4.72 19.36
N VAL A 2 5.57 -3.68 18.98
CA VAL A 2 4.79 -2.86 19.93
C VAL A 2 3.31 -3.27 19.80
N PRO A 3 2.71 -3.90 20.82
CA PRO A 3 1.28 -4.23 20.84
C PRO A 3 0.40 -2.98 20.73
N GLY A 4 -0.75 -3.08 20.06
CA GLY A 4 -1.70 -1.98 19.91
C GLY A 4 -1.28 -0.84 18.97
N LEU A 5 0.01 -0.73 18.60
CA LEU A 5 0.50 0.34 17.73
C LEU A 5 -0.22 0.37 16.38
N ARG A 6 -0.80 1.53 16.06
CA ARG A 6 -1.40 1.84 14.76
C ARG A 6 -0.43 2.66 13.91
N ILE A 7 -0.31 2.35 12.62
CA ILE A 7 0.64 3.00 11.71
C ILE A 7 -0.10 3.48 10.46
N ALA A 8 -0.07 4.79 10.22
CA ALA A 8 -0.55 5.44 9.01
C ALA A 8 0.62 5.77 8.07
N ALA A 9 0.40 5.62 6.76
CA ALA A 9 1.34 5.99 5.70
C ALA A 9 0.61 6.82 4.63
N PRO A 10 0.47 8.15 4.80
CA PRO A 10 -0.21 9.03 3.85
C PRO A 10 0.45 9.04 2.47
N ARG A 11 -0.40 8.97 1.43
CA ARG A 11 0.02 9.10 0.03
C ARG A 11 0.18 10.55 -0.45
N ASP A 12 -0.58 11.48 0.14
CA ASP A 12 -0.62 12.88 -0.25
C ASP A 12 -0.89 13.80 0.97
N ALA A 13 -0.97 15.11 0.73
CA ALA A 13 -1.17 16.08 1.81
C ALA A 13 -2.59 16.06 2.39
N SER A 14 -3.59 15.69 1.58
CA SER A 14 -4.96 15.55 2.07
C SER A 14 -5.08 14.38 3.04
N GLU A 15 -4.54 13.21 2.70
CA GLU A 15 -4.48 12.06 3.60
C GLU A 15 -3.57 12.31 4.81
N LEU A 16 -2.44 13.02 4.66
CA LEU A 16 -1.61 13.38 5.82
C LEU A 16 -2.42 14.18 6.86
N ARG A 17 -3.21 15.17 6.42
CA ARG A 17 -4.07 15.95 7.32
C ARG A 17 -5.20 15.12 7.92
N ALA A 18 -5.77 14.19 7.15
CA ALA A 18 -6.83 13.31 7.64
C ALA A 18 -6.28 12.34 8.69
N GLN A 19 -5.21 11.62 8.37
CA GLN A 19 -4.64 10.58 9.21
C GLN A 19 -3.92 11.14 10.44
N LEU A 20 -3.36 12.35 10.37
CA LEU A 20 -2.86 13.03 11.56
C LEU A 20 -4.00 13.34 12.54
N ARG A 21 -5.16 13.84 12.05
CA ARG A 21 -6.33 14.09 12.89
C ARG A 21 -6.89 12.79 13.48
N GLU A 22 -6.96 11.73 12.69
CA GLU A 22 -7.35 10.40 13.17
C GLU A 22 -6.37 9.90 14.22
N ALA A 23 -5.05 10.03 13.99
CA ALA A 23 -4.00 9.56 14.89
C ALA A 23 -4.04 10.22 16.28
N VAL A 24 -4.32 11.52 16.36
CA VAL A 24 -4.43 12.24 17.64
C VAL A 24 -5.76 12.04 18.35
N ALA A 25 -6.79 11.54 17.63
CA ALA A 25 -8.09 11.21 18.20
C ALA A 25 -8.12 9.81 18.84
N VAL A 26 -7.11 8.98 18.61
CA VAL A 26 -6.96 7.68 19.27
C VAL A 26 -6.52 7.89 20.72
N ASP A 27 -7.35 7.47 21.66
CA ASP A 27 -7.13 7.61 23.11
C ASP A 27 -6.74 6.29 23.81
N ASP A 28 -6.81 5.16 23.08
CA ASP A 28 -6.63 3.81 23.60
C ASP A 28 -5.36 3.09 23.10
N ALA A 29 -4.59 3.71 22.21
CA ALA A 29 -3.43 3.09 21.59
C ALA A 29 -2.38 4.11 21.09
N PRO A 30 -1.09 3.74 21.02
CA PRO A 30 -0.08 4.57 20.37
C PRO A 30 -0.32 4.60 18.85
N THR A 31 -0.10 5.77 18.25
CA THR A 31 -0.22 5.99 16.80
C THR A 31 1.10 6.50 16.22
N LEU A 32 1.37 6.12 14.98
CA LEU A 32 2.53 6.55 14.20
C LEU A 32 2.05 7.00 12.82
N VAL A 33 2.46 8.19 12.39
CA VAL A 33 2.25 8.66 11.01
C VAL A 33 3.63 8.78 10.35
N ARG A 34 3.89 7.98 9.30
CA ARG A 34 5.16 8.01 8.55
C ARG A 34 4.97 8.63 7.18
N PHE A 35 5.83 9.58 6.82
CA PHE A 35 5.85 10.20 5.50
C PHE A 35 7.30 10.47 5.10
N PRO A 36 7.63 10.40 3.80
CA PRO A 36 9.00 10.59 3.33
C PRO A 36 9.43 12.05 3.39
N LYS A 37 10.74 12.27 3.34
CA LYS A 37 11.30 13.58 3.01
C LYS A 37 11.29 13.76 1.48
N GLU A 38 10.13 14.05 0.93
CA GLU A 38 9.91 14.26 -0.50
C GLU A 38 9.01 15.48 -0.74
N THR A 39 9.04 16.02 -1.97
CA THR A 39 8.08 17.05 -2.38
C THR A 39 6.67 16.46 -2.40
N VAL A 40 5.71 17.20 -1.86
CA VAL A 40 4.30 16.82 -1.93
C VAL A 40 3.84 16.78 -3.39
N GLY A 41 3.29 15.65 -3.82
CA GLY A 41 2.66 15.50 -5.13
C GLY A 41 1.27 16.13 -5.19
N ALA A 42 0.57 15.93 -6.31
CA ALA A 42 -0.86 16.22 -6.38
C ALA A 42 -1.64 15.26 -5.47
N ASP A 43 -2.78 15.73 -4.97
CA ASP A 43 -3.71 14.85 -4.25
C ASP A 43 -4.23 13.75 -5.18
N LEU A 44 -4.33 12.54 -4.64
CA LEU A 44 -4.83 11.35 -5.33
C LEU A 44 -6.17 10.98 -4.71
N PRO A 45 -7.30 11.51 -5.22
CA PRO A 45 -8.61 11.19 -4.66
C PRO A 45 -8.93 9.71 -4.88
N ALA A 46 -9.53 9.07 -3.86
CA ALA A 46 -10.05 7.72 -4.00
C ALA A 46 -11.30 7.72 -4.89
N LEU A 47 -11.44 6.70 -5.73
CA LEU A 47 -12.66 6.44 -6.51
C LEU A 47 -13.80 6.00 -5.60
N ARG A 48 -13.47 5.14 -4.64
CA ARG A 48 -14.35 4.62 -3.60
C ARG A 48 -13.51 4.15 -2.40
N ARG A 49 -14.19 3.85 -1.30
CA ARG A 49 -13.58 3.29 -0.09
C ARG A 49 -14.25 1.96 0.26
N GLU A 50 -13.46 0.94 0.56
CA GLU A 50 -13.90 -0.39 0.98
C GLU A 50 -13.25 -0.73 2.32
N GLY A 51 -14.03 -0.74 3.40
CA GLY A 51 -13.47 -0.72 4.75
C GLY A 51 -12.63 0.56 4.97
N GLY A 52 -11.41 0.40 5.47
CA GLY A 52 -10.41 1.47 5.55
C GLY A 52 -9.56 1.66 4.28
N LEU A 53 -9.75 0.84 3.24
CA LEU A 53 -8.96 0.87 2.01
C LEU A 53 -9.51 1.90 1.02
N ASP A 54 -8.64 2.78 0.52
CA ASP A 54 -8.95 3.64 -0.61
C ASP A 54 -8.66 2.93 -1.92
N VAL A 55 -9.65 2.83 -2.80
CA VAL A 55 -9.46 2.33 -4.16
C VAL A 55 -9.11 3.51 -5.06
N LEU A 56 -7.89 3.52 -5.59
CA LEU A 56 -7.34 4.60 -6.39
C LEU A 56 -7.50 4.36 -7.90
N ALA A 57 -7.50 3.09 -8.32
CA ALA A 57 -7.76 2.67 -9.68
C ALA A 57 -8.35 1.26 -9.67
N GLU A 58 -9.25 0.98 -10.60
CA GLU A 58 -9.91 -0.32 -10.75
C GLU A 58 -10.27 -0.50 -12.23
N ASP A 59 -9.55 -1.39 -12.91
CA ASP A 59 -9.79 -1.72 -14.33
C ASP A 59 -10.65 -3.00 -14.50
N ALA A 60 -11.03 -3.64 -13.39
CA ALA A 60 -11.92 -4.80 -13.40
C ALA A 60 -13.36 -4.38 -13.06
N GLY A 61 -14.34 -4.91 -13.80
CA GLY A 61 -15.74 -4.78 -13.40
C GLY A 61 -16.01 -5.60 -12.12
N GLU A 62 -17.01 -5.19 -11.33
CA GLU A 62 -17.33 -5.78 -10.01
C GLU A 62 -17.51 -7.32 -9.99
N ALA A 63 -17.74 -7.94 -11.16
CA ALA A 63 -18.04 -9.36 -11.32
C ALA A 63 -16.88 -10.22 -11.85
N GLU A 64 -15.71 -9.66 -12.15
CA GLU A 64 -14.61 -10.41 -12.77
C GLU A 64 -13.34 -10.40 -11.90
N GLU A 65 -12.69 -11.57 -11.81
CA GLU A 65 -11.37 -11.72 -11.18
C GLU A 65 -10.34 -10.89 -11.94
N ALA A 66 -9.58 -10.04 -11.25
CA ALA A 66 -8.53 -9.20 -11.83
C ALA A 66 -7.16 -9.89 -11.75
N ASP A 67 -6.19 -9.45 -12.55
CA ASP A 67 -4.88 -10.11 -12.54
C ASP A 67 -4.02 -9.67 -11.34
N VAL A 68 -3.98 -8.37 -11.04
CA VAL A 68 -3.05 -7.82 -10.03
C VAL A 68 -3.76 -6.89 -9.05
N LEU A 69 -3.62 -7.16 -7.74
CA LEU A 69 -3.93 -6.18 -6.69
C LEU A 69 -2.65 -5.47 -6.26
N PHE A 70 -2.56 -4.17 -6.48
CA PHE A 70 -1.51 -3.35 -5.88
C PHE A 70 -1.95 -2.83 -4.51
N VAL A 71 -1.20 -3.16 -3.48
CA VAL A 71 -1.27 -2.51 -2.17
C VAL A 71 -0.20 -1.42 -2.15
N SER A 72 -0.60 -0.20 -2.49
CA SER A 72 0.28 0.97 -2.52
C SER A 72 0.43 1.57 -1.13
N VAL A 73 1.68 1.72 -0.67
CA VAL A 73 1.95 2.25 0.66
C VAL A 73 2.45 3.68 0.58
N GLY A 74 1.61 4.62 1.00
CA GLY A 74 1.93 6.05 1.05
C GLY A 74 2.44 6.58 -0.28
N VAL A 75 3.65 7.13 -0.28
CA VAL A 75 4.29 7.78 -1.43
C VAL A 75 4.50 6.86 -2.65
N MET A 76 4.28 5.55 -2.52
CA MET A 76 4.32 4.62 -3.66
C MET A 76 3.02 4.61 -4.48
N ALA A 77 1.96 5.31 -4.07
CA ALA A 77 0.70 5.38 -4.82
C ALA A 77 0.85 5.84 -6.28
N PRO A 78 1.59 6.93 -6.61
CA PRO A 78 1.84 7.30 -8.01
C PRO A 78 2.54 6.21 -8.83
N VAL A 79 3.48 5.47 -8.22
CA VAL A 79 4.19 4.36 -8.87
C VAL A 79 3.22 3.23 -9.21
N CYS A 80 2.36 2.83 -8.26
CA CYS A 80 1.37 1.79 -8.49
C CYS A 80 0.35 2.18 -9.56
N LEU A 81 -0.10 3.45 -9.58
CA LEU A 81 -1.00 3.96 -10.61
C LEU A 81 -0.35 3.95 -12.00
N ALA A 82 0.92 4.33 -12.11
CA ALA A 82 1.68 4.26 -13.36
C ALA A 82 1.87 2.80 -13.83
N ALA A 83 2.19 1.89 -12.90
CA ALA A 83 2.31 0.46 -13.19
C ALA A 83 0.98 -0.14 -13.67
N ALA A 84 -0.13 0.19 -13.01
CA ALA A 84 -1.47 -0.21 -13.42
C ALA A 84 -1.81 0.26 -14.84
N ALA A 85 -1.51 1.51 -15.18
CA ALA A 85 -1.72 2.03 -16.53
C ALA A 85 -0.92 1.25 -17.59
N LEU A 86 0.35 0.93 -17.31
CA LEU A 86 1.20 0.12 -18.19
C LEU A 86 0.69 -1.33 -18.33
N LEU A 87 0.17 -1.92 -17.25
CA LEU A 87 -0.43 -3.26 -17.30
C LEU A 87 -1.69 -3.27 -18.16
N ARG A 88 -2.53 -2.25 -18.02
CA ARG A 88 -3.75 -2.10 -18.82
C ARG A 88 -3.45 -2.03 -20.31
N GLU A 89 -2.40 -1.33 -20.73
CA GLU A 89 -1.95 -1.29 -22.14
C GLU A 89 -1.61 -2.68 -22.71
N ARG A 90 -1.32 -3.66 -21.84
CA ARG A 90 -1.00 -5.04 -22.17
C ARG A 90 -2.17 -6.00 -21.95
N GLY A 91 -3.37 -5.48 -21.65
CA GLY A 91 -4.57 -6.27 -21.37
C GLY A 91 -4.55 -6.96 -20.00
N ILE A 92 -3.68 -6.54 -19.09
CA ILE A 92 -3.59 -7.06 -17.72
C ILE A 92 -4.40 -6.14 -16.81
N ARG A 93 -5.40 -6.69 -16.13
CA ARG A 93 -6.32 -5.91 -15.29
C ARG A 93 -5.76 -5.78 -13.89
N SER A 94 -5.88 -4.59 -13.31
CA SER A 94 -5.39 -4.37 -11.95
C SER A 94 -6.29 -3.46 -11.14
N THR A 95 -6.16 -3.59 -9.83
CA THR A 95 -6.76 -2.71 -8.83
C THR A 95 -5.63 -2.11 -8.00
N VAL A 96 -5.68 -0.81 -7.74
CA VAL A 96 -4.73 -0.11 -6.87
C VAL A 96 -5.45 0.35 -5.63
N VAL A 97 -4.99 -0.11 -4.47
CA VAL A 97 -5.49 0.33 -3.17
C VAL A 97 -4.41 1.02 -2.34
N ASP A 98 -4.82 2.02 -1.57
CA ASP A 98 -4.05 2.60 -0.47
C ASP A 98 -4.70 2.18 0.85
N PRO A 99 -4.02 1.40 1.71
CA PRO A 99 -4.57 1.01 3.01
C PRO A 99 -4.85 2.17 3.95
N ARG A 100 -4.21 3.33 3.73
CA ARG A 100 -4.12 4.48 4.65
C ARG A 100 -3.38 4.08 5.93
N TRP A 101 -3.98 3.19 6.72
CA TRP A 101 -3.43 2.54 7.89
C TRP A 101 -2.85 1.18 7.50
N VAL A 102 -1.54 1.02 7.64
CA VAL A 102 -0.82 -0.21 7.27
C VAL A 102 -0.66 -1.18 8.45
N LYS A 103 -0.97 -0.70 9.66
CA LYS A 103 -1.07 -1.52 10.86
C LYS A 103 -2.19 -0.98 11.75
N PRO A 104 -3.14 -1.81 12.20
CA PRO A 104 -3.38 -3.19 11.73
C PRO A 104 -3.71 -3.23 10.23
N VAL A 105 -3.54 -4.39 9.60
CA VAL A 105 -4.00 -4.60 8.22
C VAL A 105 -5.53 -4.59 8.22
N ASP A 106 -6.14 -3.84 7.32
CA ASP A 106 -7.60 -3.74 7.25
C ASP A 106 -8.22 -5.09 6.84
N PRO A 107 -9.26 -5.58 7.54
CA PRO A 107 -9.89 -6.86 7.24
C PRO A 107 -10.55 -6.91 5.85
N ALA A 108 -10.86 -5.77 5.22
CA ALA A 108 -11.36 -5.72 3.85
C ALA A 108 -10.31 -6.14 2.81
N LEU A 109 -9.02 -6.17 3.18
CA LEU A 109 -7.95 -6.53 2.25
C LEU A 109 -8.03 -7.98 1.80
N ALA A 110 -8.37 -8.91 2.69
CA ALA A 110 -8.39 -10.34 2.35
C ALA A 110 -9.50 -10.70 1.34
N PRO A 111 -10.76 -10.29 1.52
CA PRO A 111 -11.81 -10.48 0.51
C PRO A 111 -11.51 -9.80 -0.82
N LEU A 112 -10.81 -8.67 -0.81
CA LEU A 112 -10.38 -8.00 -2.03
C LEU A 112 -9.27 -8.79 -2.73
N ALA A 113 -8.25 -9.20 -1.99
CA ALA A 113 -7.12 -9.99 -2.49
C ALA A 113 -7.57 -11.33 -3.10
N ALA A 114 -8.58 -11.98 -2.53
CA ALA A 114 -9.15 -13.22 -3.04
C ALA A 114 -9.78 -13.10 -4.45
N ARG A 115 -10.04 -11.87 -4.93
CA ARG A 115 -10.55 -11.59 -6.29
C ARG A 115 -9.43 -11.32 -7.30
N HIS A 116 -8.18 -11.57 -6.91
CA HIS A 116 -7.00 -11.28 -7.73
C HIS A 116 -6.06 -12.48 -7.79
N ARG A 117 -5.35 -12.60 -8.92
CA ARG A 117 -4.40 -13.72 -9.13
C ARG A 117 -3.06 -13.53 -8.42
N VAL A 118 -2.68 -12.28 -8.14
CA VAL A 118 -1.46 -11.93 -7.39
C VAL A 118 -1.65 -10.60 -6.66
N VAL A 119 -1.04 -10.48 -5.47
CA VAL A 119 -0.94 -9.24 -4.71
C VAL A 119 0.48 -8.69 -4.80
N ALA A 120 0.62 -7.43 -5.17
CA ALA A 120 1.88 -6.68 -5.16
C ALA A 120 1.83 -5.60 -4.08
N VAL A 121 2.57 -5.79 -2.99
CA VAL A 121 2.71 -4.79 -1.93
C VAL A 121 3.93 -3.94 -2.24
N VAL A 122 3.73 -2.63 -2.40
CA VAL A 122 4.79 -1.70 -2.83
C VAL A 122 4.99 -0.64 -1.75
N GLU A 123 6.17 -0.66 -1.10
CA GLU A 123 6.49 0.22 0.01
C GLU A 123 7.90 0.81 -0.05
N ASP A 124 8.01 2.09 0.29
CA ASP A 124 9.28 2.76 0.58
C ASP A 124 9.68 2.48 2.05
N ASN A 125 10.01 1.21 2.32
CA ASN A 125 10.37 0.66 3.62
C ASN A 125 10.94 -0.77 3.47
N SER A 126 11.39 -1.37 4.58
CA SER A 126 11.92 -2.75 4.61
C SER A 126 10.99 -3.76 3.93
N ARG A 127 11.54 -4.53 3.00
CA ARG A 127 10.85 -5.64 2.33
C ARG A 127 10.58 -6.83 3.26
N THR A 128 11.44 -7.09 4.24
CA THR A 128 11.41 -8.32 5.06
C THR A 128 10.55 -8.17 6.32
N SER A 129 10.34 -6.95 6.80
CA SER A 129 9.64 -6.67 8.06
C SER A 129 8.63 -5.53 7.95
N GLY A 130 8.22 -5.19 6.71
CA GLY A 130 7.33 -4.09 6.40
C GLY A 130 5.86 -4.48 6.28
N VAL A 131 5.14 -3.70 5.50
CA VAL A 131 3.72 -3.90 5.18
C VAL A 131 3.52 -5.21 4.41
N GLY A 132 4.43 -5.54 3.49
CA GLY A 132 4.34 -6.79 2.72
C GLY A 132 4.25 -8.02 3.61
N ALA A 133 5.12 -8.11 4.62
CA ALA A 133 5.11 -9.20 5.60
C ALA A 133 3.81 -9.23 6.41
N ALA A 134 3.32 -8.06 6.86
CA ALA A 134 2.07 -7.97 7.62
C ALA A 134 0.85 -8.40 6.78
N VAL A 135 0.80 -8.01 5.50
CA VAL A 135 -0.24 -8.42 4.55
C VAL A 135 -0.20 -9.93 4.34
N SER A 136 0.98 -10.54 4.14
CA SER A 136 1.10 -11.99 3.99
C SER A 136 0.56 -12.76 5.20
N VAL A 137 0.84 -12.29 6.42
CA VAL A 137 0.26 -12.90 7.63
C VAL A 137 -1.25 -12.72 7.67
N ALA A 138 -1.76 -11.52 7.40
CA ALA A 138 -3.20 -11.23 7.44
C ALA A 138 -4.00 -12.05 6.40
N LEU A 139 -3.43 -12.29 5.21
CA LEU A 139 -4.06 -13.14 4.19
C LEU A 139 -4.05 -14.61 4.61
N ALA A 140 -2.96 -15.11 5.19
CA ALA A 140 -2.87 -16.47 5.70
C ALA A 140 -3.86 -16.70 6.87
N ASP A 141 -3.96 -15.76 7.81
CA ASP A 141 -4.91 -15.82 8.94
C ASP A 141 -6.38 -15.81 8.47
N ALA A 142 -6.65 -15.22 7.30
CA ALA A 142 -7.96 -15.20 6.66
C ALA A 142 -8.21 -16.37 5.69
N GLU A 143 -7.31 -17.36 5.63
CA GLU A 143 -7.38 -18.51 4.72
C GLU A 143 -7.46 -18.10 3.23
N VAL A 144 -6.78 -17.01 2.85
CA VAL A 144 -6.70 -16.52 1.46
C VAL A 144 -5.32 -16.85 0.87
N ASP A 145 -5.30 -17.91 0.04
CA ASP A 145 -4.09 -18.44 -0.60
C ASP A 145 -3.76 -17.75 -1.95
N VAL A 146 -3.43 -16.46 -1.92
CA VAL A 146 -2.98 -15.71 -3.10
C VAL A 146 -1.48 -15.43 -3.04
N PRO A 147 -0.72 -15.57 -4.16
CA PRO A 147 0.69 -15.19 -4.18
C PRO A 147 0.88 -13.71 -3.82
N VAL A 148 1.75 -13.42 -2.85
CA VAL A 148 2.12 -12.05 -2.48
C VAL A 148 3.56 -11.77 -2.93
N ARG A 149 3.76 -10.63 -3.61
CA ARG A 149 5.06 -10.08 -4.00
C ARG A 149 5.35 -8.84 -3.19
N HIS A 150 6.50 -8.83 -2.52
CA HIS A 150 6.95 -7.72 -1.69
C HIS A 150 7.95 -6.87 -2.47
N PHE A 151 7.56 -5.66 -2.81
CA PHE A 151 8.41 -4.64 -3.42
C PHE A 151 8.75 -3.62 -2.35
N GLY A 152 9.98 -3.67 -1.86
CA GLY A 152 10.49 -2.77 -0.83
C GLY A 152 12.00 -2.84 -0.71
N ILE A 153 12.54 -2.05 0.21
CA ILE A 153 13.98 -1.89 0.40
C ILE A 153 14.57 -3.18 1.00
N PRO A 154 15.65 -3.74 0.42
CA PRO A 154 16.34 -4.90 0.96
C PRO A 154 16.98 -4.58 2.32
N GLU A 155 17.22 -5.62 3.13
CA GLU A 155 17.82 -5.49 4.46
C GLU A 155 19.33 -5.24 4.39
N GLN A 156 19.69 -4.04 3.92
CA GLN A 156 21.05 -3.56 3.79
C GLN A 156 21.09 -2.03 3.91
N PHE A 157 22.27 -1.50 4.22
CA PHE A 157 22.49 -0.05 4.16
C PHE A 157 22.54 0.42 2.71
N LEU A 158 21.82 1.50 2.41
CA LEU A 158 21.84 2.13 1.10
C LEU A 158 22.97 3.16 1.01
N PRO A 159 23.62 3.30 -0.16
CA PRO A 159 24.57 4.39 -0.39
C PRO A 159 23.87 5.75 -0.35
N HIS A 160 24.65 6.82 -0.22
CA HIS A 160 24.12 8.17 -0.35
C HIS A 160 23.78 8.46 -1.82
N ALA A 161 22.51 8.70 -2.11
CA ALA A 161 22.02 9.15 -3.41
C ALA A 161 20.67 9.87 -3.24
N LYS A 162 20.12 10.42 -4.32
CA LYS A 162 18.74 10.93 -4.26
C LYS A 162 17.77 9.77 -4.10
N ARG A 163 16.64 10.01 -3.43
CA ARG A 163 15.59 8.99 -3.21
C ARG A 163 15.16 8.31 -4.51
N GLY A 164 14.87 9.08 -5.55
CA GLY A 164 14.46 8.52 -6.85
C GLY A 164 15.52 7.65 -7.52
N GLU A 165 16.82 7.96 -7.33
CA GLU A 165 17.93 7.14 -7.85
C GLU A 165 17.98 5.79 -7.09
N LEU A 166 17.86 5.83 -5.75
CA LEU A 166 17.83 4.62 -4.93
C LEU A 166 16.63 3.71 -5.26
N LEU A 167 15.43 4.28 -5.44
CA LEU A 167 14.25 3.50 -5.79
C LEU A 167 14.43 2.83 -7.16
N ALA A 168 14.89 3.58 -8.17
CA ALA A 168 15.15 3.03 -9.50
C ALA A 168 16.19 1.89 -9.47
N ASP A 169 17.29 2.05 -8.73
CA ASP A 169 18.32 1.02 -8.56
C ASP A 169 17.78 -0.25 -7.85
N LEU A 170 16.78 -0.08 -6.98
CA LEU A 170 16.10 -1.16 -6.27
C LEU A 170 14.93 -1.77 -7.05
N GLY A 171 14.60 -1.22 -8.23
CA GLY A 171 13.45 -1.64 -9.03
C GLY A 171 12.09 -1.24 -8.46
N LEU A 172 12.05 -0.09 -7.77
CA LEU A 172 10.88 0.50 -7.11
C LEU A 172 10.43 1.80 -7.78
#